data_AF-A0A7K8S1P4-F1
#
_entry.id   AF-A0A7K8S1P4-F1
#
_cell.length_a   1.000
_cell.length_b   1.000
_cell.length_c   1.000
_cell.angle_alpha   90.00
_cell.angle_beta   90.00
_cell.angle_gamma   90.00
#
_symmetry.space_group_name_H-M   'P 1'
#
loop_
_entity.id
_entity.type
_entity.pdbx_description
1 polymer ?
#
loop_
_entity_poly.entity_id
_entity_poly.type
_entity_poly.pdbx_seq_one_letter_code
_entity_poly.pdbx_strand_id
1 'polypeptide(L)'
;DLQKCFQEQIRLQGQVRLLEHRVKQKQLKIIQLLEKKEIQYGDSDREDENSVIDLGGKRQYSDCAEIYNEGHKQNGFYKIKPIQSPREFFAFCDMSEGGGWTVFQRRSDGSQNFDRLWADYEEGFGNFVLKNGEFWLGNKNLHYLTNQGNYTLRIDLTDFEGERRFAQYARFRVAGEEHSYEMSCGEYSGTAGDSLTGGFHPEVKWWADHRGMKFSTRDRDNDNYEGNCAEEEKAGWWFNR
;
A
#
# COMPACT_ATOMS: atom_id res chain seq x y z
N ASP A 1 4.19 62.75 -0.78
CA ASP A 1 4.01 63.00 0.66
C ASP A 1 4.90 62.04 1.44
N LEU A 2 6.08 62.52 1.86
CA LEU A 2 7.18 61.69 2.37
C LEU A 2 6.79 60.90 3.63
N GLN A 3 5.86 61.44 4.41
CA GLN A 3 5.35 60.86 5.64
C GLN A 3 4.54 59.58 5.40
N LYS A 4 3.76 59.50 4.31
CA LYS A 4 3.02 58.29 3.92
C LYS A 4 3.96 57.15 3.49
N CYS A 5 5.04 57.49 2.77
CA CYS A 5 6.07 56.51 2.37
C CYS A 5 6.79 55.93 3.59
N PHE A 6 7.13 56.77 4.56
CA PHE A 6 7.78 56.34 5.80
C PHE A 6 6.89 55.43 6.66
N GLN A 7 5.59 55.75 6.77
CA GLN A 7 4.62 54.88 7.44
C GLN A 7 4.49 53.53 6.75
N GLU A 8 4.47 53.51 5.42
CA GLU A 8 4.37 52.28 4.64
C GLU A 8 5.64 51.41 4.78
N GLN A 9 6.82 52.04 4.83
CA GLN A 9 8.08 51.35 5.09
C GLN A 9 8.09 50.66 6.46
N ILE A 10 7.60 51.34 7.51
CA ILE A 10 7.46 50.76 8.85
C ILE A 10 6.47 49.58 8.84
N ARG A 11 5.35 49.72 8.13
CA ARG A 11 4.33 48.67 7.98
C ARG A 11 4.92 47.41 7.33
N LEU A 12 5.60 47.59 6.20
CA LEU A 12 6.24 46.48 5.46
C LEU A 12 7.35 45.82 6.27
N GLN A 13 8.18 46.60 6.98
CA GLN A 13 9.19 46.06 7.90
C GLN A 13 8.58 45.27 9.07
N GLY A 14 7.38 45.63 9.51
CA GLY A 14 6.61 44.84 10.49
C GLY A 14 6.14 43.51 9.89
N GLN A 15 5.62 43.53 8.66
CA GLN A 15 5.17 42.32 7.96
C GLN A 15 6.32 41.34 7.67
N VAL A 16 7.47 41.85 7.23
CA VAL A 16 8.67 41.02 7.00
C VAL A 16 9.10 40.33 8.30
N ARG A 17 9.17 41.05 9.42
CA ARG A 17 9.50 40.47 10.73
C ARG A 17 8.51 39.38 11.17
N LEU A 18 7.22 39.57 10.93
CA LEU A 18 6.20 38.56 11.21
C LEU A 18 6.36 37.31 10.34
N LEU A 19 6.67 37.48 9.05
CA LEU A 19 6.91 36.36 8.13
C LEU A 19 8.18 35.60 8.51
N GLU A 20 9.27 36.30 8.84
CA GLU A 20 10.51 35.69 9.33
C GLU A 20 10.28 34.85 10.58
N HIS A 21 9.49 35.36 11.54
CA HIS A 21 9.11 34.59 12.73
C HIS A 21 8.33 33.32 12.36
N ARG A 22 7.35 33.41 11.44
CA ARG A 22 6.58 32.24 10.98
C ARG A 22 7.45 31.21 10.27
N VAL A 23 8.42 31.64 9.47
CA VAL A 23 9.38 30.75 8.80
C VAL A 23 10.23 30.02 9.84
N LYS A 24 10.79 30.74 10.82
CA LYS A 24 11.56 30.12 11.91
C LYS A 24 10.74 29.10 12.71
N GLN A 25 9.49 29.43 13.03
CA GLN A 25 8.58 28.50 13.71
C GLN A 25 8.29 27.24 12.89
N LYS A 26 8.07 27.37 11.57
CA LYS A 26 7.91 26.22 10.69
C LYS A 26 9.19 25.38 10.61
N GLN A 27 10.35 26.03 10.56
CA GLN A 27 11.63 25.34 10.47
C GLN A 27 11.95 24.56 11.75
N LEU A 28 11.63 25.11 12.92
CA LEU A 28 11.71 24.40 14.20
C LEU A 28 10.76 23.19 14.24
N LYS A 29 9.52 23.33 13.74
CA LYS A 29 8.60 22.19 13.64
C LYS A 29 9.13 21.10 12.70
N ILE A 30 9.75 21.48 11.58
CA ILE A 30 10.37 20.52 10.67
C ILE A 30 11.52 19.79 11.38
N ILE A 31 12.40 20.51 12.09
CA ILE A 31 13.50 19.89 12.85
C ILE A 31 12.96 18.92 13.90
N GLN A 32 11.93 19.31 14.68
CA GLN A 32 11.31 18.43 15.66
C GLN A 32 10.66 17.18 15.02
N LEU A 33 10.08 17.32 13.83
CA LEU A 33 9.53 16.18 13.09
C LEU A 33 10.64 15.26 12.56
N LEU A 34 11.77 15.83 12.12
CA LEU A 34 12.93 15.06 11.69
C LEU A 34 13.58 14.32 12.87
N GLU A 35 13.74 14.96 14.03
CA GLU A 35 14.24 14.31 15.26
C GLU A 35 13.29 13.20 15.72
N LYS A 36 11.97 13.44 15.71
CA LYS A 36 10.98 12.38 16.02
C LYS A 36 11.04 11.22 15.03
N LYS A 37 11.27 11.51 13.74
CA LYS A 37 11.48 10.49 12.71
C LYS A 37 12.77 9.71 13.00
N GLU A 38 13.89 10.37 13.28
CA GLU A 38 15.14 9.69 13.64
C GLU A 38 15.01 8.82 14.89
N ILE A 39 14.27 9.25 15.93
CA ILE A 39 14.04 8.43 17.13
C ILE A 39 13.13 7.23 16.82
N GLN A 40 12.12 7.41 15.98
CA GLN A 40 11.23 6.33 15.54
C GLN A 40 11.95 5.29 14.66
N TYR A 41 12.92 5.71 13.85
CA TYR A 41 13.71 4.83 12.99
C TYR A 41 14.95 4.25 13.70
N GLY A 42 15.57 4.99 14.63
CA GLY A 42 16.81 4.63 15.31
C GLY A 42 16.73 3.46 16.30
N ASP A 43 15.53 3.09 16.75
CA ASP A 43 15.29 1.84 17.49
C ASP A 43 15.15 0.62 16.56
N SER A 44 15.04 0.81 15.23
CA SER A 44 14.93 -0.27 14.23
C SER A 44 16.24 -0.68 13.55
N ASP A 45 17.31 0.13 13.69
CA ASP A 45 18.56 0.00 12.92
C ASP A 45 19.59 -1.01 13.49
N ARG A 46 19.16 -2.01 14.27
CA ARG A 46 20.08 -3.02 14.86
C ARG A 46 19.72 -4.48 14.61
N GLU A 47 18.85 -4.75 13.65
CA GLU A 47 18.65 -6.11 13.13
C GLU A 47 18.57 -6.05 11.61
N ASP A 48 19.41 -6.86 10.94
CA ASP A 48 19.59 -6.98 9.48
C ASP A 48 18.47 -6.34 8.64
N GLU A 49 18.77 -5.18 8.04
CA GLU A 49 17.85 -4.49 7.12
C GLU A 49 17.40 -5.40 5.96
N ASN A 50 18.23 -6.39 5.60
CA ASN A 50 17.91 -7.39 4.61
C ASN A 50 17.05 -8.51 5.21
N SER A 51 15.76 -8.49 4.88
CA SER A 51 14.78 -9.45 5.39
C SER A 51 14.58 -10.68 4.49
N VAL A 52 15.48 -10.93 3.54
CA VAL A 52 15.41 -12.11 2.65
C VAL A 52 15.86 -13.37 3.39
N ILE A 53 15.03 -14.40 3.35
CA ILE A 53 15.26 -15.69 4.00
C ILE A 53 15.41 -16.77 2.93
N ASP A 54 16.56 -17.45 2.92
CA ASP A 54 16.81 -18.61 2.04
C ASP A 54 16.53 -19.92 2.80
N LEU A 55 15.54 -20.67 2.32
CA LEU A 55 15.16 -21.98 2.86
C LEU A 55 15.98 -23.13 2.26
N GLY A 56 16.87 -22.84 1.31
CA GLY A 56 17.63 -23.82 0.55
C GLY A 56 16.78 -24.49 -0.54
N GLY A 57 17.36 -24.67 -1.74
CA GLY A 57 16.67 -25.08 -2.97
C GLY A 57 16.20 -26.55 -3.04
N LYS A 58 15.73 -27.15 -1.94
CA LYS A 58 15.25 -28.53 -1.90
C LYS A 58 13.75 -28.67 -2.17
N ARG A 59 12.96 -27.64 -1.86
CA ARG A 59 11.50 -27.62 -2.03
C ARG A 59 11.05 -26.26 -2.50
N GLN A 60 10.01 -26.26 -3.33
CA GLN A 60 9.35 -25.07 -3.83
C GLN A 60 8.02 -24.89 -3.10
N TYR A 61 7.80 -23.70 -2.55
CA TYR A 61 6.60 -23.38 -1.80
C TYR A 61 5.66 -22.53 -2.64
N SER A 62 4.36 -22.84 -2.62
CA SER A 62 3.36 -22.12 -3.43
C SER A 62 3.04 -20.73 -2.88
N ASP A 63 3.13 -20.56 -1.57
CA ASP A 63 2.83 -19.33 -0.84
C ASP A 63 3.42 -19.36 0.58
N CYS A 64 3.20 -18.28 1.33
CA CYS A 64 3.65 -18.16 2.71
C CYS A 64 2.94 -19.10 3.70
N ALA A 65 1.73 -19.57 3.38
CA ALA A 65 1.00 -20.48 4.27
C ALA A 65 1.63 -21.88 4.25
N GLU A 66 2.07 -22.36 3.09
CA GLU A 66 2.84 -23.61 3.00
C GLU A 66 4.16 -23.52 3.79
N ILE A 67 4.90 -22.41 3.62
CA ILE A 67 6.13 -22.13 4.37
C ILE A 67 5.85 -22.16 5.88
N TYR A 68 4.78 -21.49 6.31
CA TYR A 68 4.37 -21.44 7.72
C TYR A 68 4.03 -22.83 8.27
N ASN A 69 3.30 -23.64 7.51
CA ASN A 69 2.87 -24.98 7.93
C ASN A 69 4.04 -25.97 8.05
N GLU A 70 5.13 -25.75 7.32
CA GLU A 70 6.37 -26.52 7.42
C GLU A 70 7.26 -26.09 8.60
N GLY A 71 6.80 -25.12 9.39
CA GLY A 71 7.43 -24.73 10.65
C GLY A 71 8.32 -23.48 10.56
N HIS A 72 8.39 -22.82 9.41
CA HIS A 72 9.11 -21.56 9.28
C HIS A 72 8.25 -20.41 9.80
N LYS A 73 8.63 -19.81 10.93
CA LYS A 73 7.82 -18.81 11.66
C LYS A 73 8.43 -17.41 11.67
N GLN A 74 9.50 -17.17 10.93
CA GLN A 74 10.17 -15.88 10.88
C GLN A 74 9.50 -14.97 9.84
N ASN A 75 9.30 -13.69 10.17
CA ASN A 75 8.82 -12.72 9.20
C ASN A 75 9.96 -12.34 8.24
N GLY A 76 9.67 -12.26 6.94
CA GLY A 76 10.67 -11.87 5.95
C GLY A 76 10.24 -12.16 4.52
N PHE A 77 11.08 -11.80 3.56
CA PHE A 77 10.90 -12.17 2.16
C PHE A 77 11.35 -13.60 1.93
N TYR A 78 10.43 -14.41 1.43
CA TYR A 78 10.69 -15.77 1.01
C TYR A 78 10.52 -15.88 -0.49
N LYS A 79 11.24 -16.81 -1.09
CA LYS A 79 11.02 -17.18 -2.48
C LYS A 79 9.85 -18.17 -2.57
N ILE A 80 8.84 -17.82 -3.34
CA ILE A 80 7.66 -18.66 -3.58
C ILE A 80 7.44 -18.84 -5.09
N LYS A 81 6.70 -19.88 -5.46
CA LYS A 81 6.19 -20.08 -6.81
C LYS A 81 4.81 -20.71 -6.76
N PRO A 82 3.75 -19.90 -6.93
CA PRO A 82 2.41 -20.41 -7.12
C PRO A 82 2.33 -21.46 -8.23
N ILE A 83 1.39 -22.40 -8.14
CA ILE A 83 1.33 -23.62 -8.96
C ILE A 83 1.45 -23.34 -10.47
N GLN A 84 0.73 -22.33 -10.96
CA GLN A 84 0.69 -21.96 -12.38
C GLN A 84 1.66 -20.83 -12.74
N SER A 85 2.39 -20.28 -11.76
CA SER A 85 3.36 -19.22 -12.03
C SER A 85 4.54 -19.76 -12.86
N PRO A 86 4.92 -19.08 -13.95
CA PRO A 86 6.04 -19.53 -14.78
C PRO A 86 7.40 -19.38 -14.08
N ARG A 87 7.50 -18.49 -13.09
CA ARG A 87 8.74 -18.16 -12.39
C ARG A 87 8.52 -18.00 -10.89
N GLU A 88 9.59 -18.22 -10.14
CA GLU A 88 9.66 -17.88 -8.73
C GLU A 88 9.74 -16.36 -8.55
N PHE A 89 9.18 -15.86 -7.45
CA PHE A 89 9.32 -14.46 -7.03
C PHE A 89 9.42 -14.35 -5.50
N PHE A 90 9.90 -13.21 -5.02
CA PHE A 90 9.97 -12.93 -3.59
C PHE A 90 8.65 -12.33 -3.11
N ALA A 91 8.15 -12.83 -1.98
CA ALA A 91 7.00 -12.26 -1.29
C ALA A 91 7.30 -12.15 0.20
N PHE A 92 6.86 -11.06 0.82
CA PHE A 92 6.98 -10.94 2.26
C PHE A 92 5.94 -11.84 2.93
N CYS A 93 6.42 -12.74 3.79
CA CYS A 93 5.58 -13.58 4.61
C CYS A 93 5.47 -12.98 6.01
N ASP A 94 4.26 -12.58 6.39
CA ASP A 94 3.94 -12.26 7.77
C ASP A 94 3.49 -13.54 8.48
N MET A 95 4.33 -13.98 9.41
CA MET A 95 4.17 -15.18 10.22
C MET A 95 3.60 -14.86 11.62
N SER A 96 3.27 -13.59 11.89
CA SER A 96 2.68 -13.12 13.14
C SER A 96 1.19 -13.49 13.24
N GLU A 97 0.64 -13.55 14.47
CA GLU A 97 -0.81 -13.67 14.72
C GLU A 97 -1.53 -14.76 13.90
N GLY A 98 -1.03 -16.00 13.95
CA GLY A 98 -1.56 -17.14 13.18
C GLY A 98 -0.88 -17.35 11.84
N GLY A 99 -0.21 -16.31 11.31
CA GLY A 99 0.82 -16.37 10.28
C GLY A 99 0.43 -16.95 8.92
N GLY A 100 1.44 -17.09 8.05
CA GLY A 100 1.27 -17.60 6.69
C GLY A 100 0.68 -16.60 5.71
N TRP A 101 0.67 -15.31 6.06
CA TRP A 101 0.12 -14.27 5.20
C TRP A 101 1.14 -13.86 4.13
N THR A 102 0.73 -13.95 2.87
CA THR A 102 1.51 -13.42 1.74
C THR A 102 1.13 -11.96 1.54
N VAL A 103 2.04 -11.03 1.87
CA VAL A 103 1.79 -9.60 1.74
C VAL A 103 1.99 -9.19 0.28
N PHE A 104 0.95 -8.65 -0.36
CA PHE A 104 1.03 -8.19 -1.75
C PHE A 104 1.10 -6.66 -1.90
N GLN A 105 0.75 -5.91 -0.85
CA GLN A 105 0.88 -4.45 -0.80
C GLN A 105 1.30 -4.04 0.61
N ARG A 106 2.23 -3.09 0.71
CA ARG A 106 2.55 -2.43 1.98
C ARG A 106 2.76 -0.92 1.79
N ARG A 107 2.10 -0.11 2.64
CA ARG A 107 2.35 1.33 2.85
C ARG A 107 2.69 1.58 4.33
N SER A 108 3.68 2.43 4.60
CA SER A 108 4.11 2.76 5.96
C SER A 108 4.80 4.11 6.08
N ASP A 109 5.53 4.58 5.08
CA ASP A 109 6.41 5.75 5.19
C ASP A 109 6.36 6.71 3.99
N GLY A 110 5.65 6.36 2.93
CA GLY A 110 5.58 7.12 1.69
C GLY A 110 6.87 7.09 0.87
N SER A 111 7.78 6.17 1.12
CA SER A 111 9.06 6.03 0.39
C SER A 111 8.86 5.63 -1.06
N GLN A 112 7.72 5.05 -1.42
CA GLN A 112 7.41 4.66 -2.79
C GLN A 112 6.26 5.45 -3.42
N ASN A 113 6.47 5.81 -4.69
CA ASN A 113 5.44 6.38 -5.54
C ASN A 113 4.55 5.27 -6.11
N PHE A 114 3.24 5.40 -5.93
CA PHE A 114 2.20 4.51 -6.45
C PHE A 114 1.45 5.10 -7.67
N ASP A 115 1.74 6.34 -8.07
CA ASP A 115 1.33 6.89 -9.37
C ASP A 115 2.21 6.30 -10.48
N ARG A 116 1.85 5.09 -10.91
CA ARG A 116 2.62 4.24 -11.83
C ARG A 116 1.79 3.81 -13.03
N LEU A 117 2.46 3.37 -14.09
CA LEU A 117 1.83 2.92 -15.32
C LEU A 117 1.38 1.45 -15.21
N TRP A 118 0.58 1.00 -16.18
CA TRP A 118 0.05 -0.36 -16.21
C TRP A 118 1.14 -1.44 -16.04
N ALA A 119 2.22 -1.33 -16.80
CA ALA A 119 3.31 -2.30 -16.79
C ALA A 119 3.99 -2.44 -15.42
N ASP A 120 4.12 -1.33 -14.68
CA ASP A 120 4.67 -1.35 -13.32
C ASP A 120 3.74 -2.10 -12.36
N TYR A 121 2.44 -1.84 -12.43
CA TYR A 121 1.44 -2.53 -11.61
C TYR A 121 1.28 -4.00 -11.96
N GLU A 122 1.48 -4.35 -13.22
CA GLU A 122 1.45 -5.72 -13.71
C GLU A 122 2.61 -6.56 -13.17
N GLU A 123 3.85 -6.07 -13.33
CA GLU A 123 5.06 -6.79 -12.93
C GLU A 123 5.42 -6.61 -11.44
N GLY A 124 4.96 -5.52 -10.82
CA GLY A 124 5.24 -5.16 -9.43
C GLY A 124 6.37 -4.13 -9.29
N PHE A 125 6.35 -3.39 -8.19
CA PHE A 125 7.33 -2.36 -7.89
C PHE A 125 7.50 -2.18 -6.38
N GLY A 126 8.59 -1.51 -5.99
CA GLY A 126 8.85 -1.19 -4.59
C GLY A 126 10.10 -1.86 -4.05
N ASN A 127 10.16 -2.02 -2.72
CA ASN A 127 11.30 -2.60 -2.04
C ASN A 127 10.96 -4.00 -1.49
N PHE A 128 11.57 -5.02 -2.08
CA PHE A 128 11.40 -6.44 -1.73
C PHE A 128 12.55 -6.99 -0.87
N VAL A 129 13.31 -6.12 -0.20
CA VAL A 129 14.50 -6.49 0.57
C VAL A 129 14.39 -5.97 2.00
N LEU A 130 13.94 -4.72 2.16
CA LEU A 130 13.77 -4.07 3.45
C LEU A 130 12.54 -4.58 4.18
N LYS A 131 12.71 -4.90 5.47
CA LYS A 131 11.63 -5.41 6.34
C LYS A 131 10.38 -4.53 6.34
N ASN A 132 10.55 -3.21 6.26
CA ASN A 132 9.47 -2.21 6.25
C ASN A 132 9.31 -1.53 4.88
N GLY A 133 9.86 -2.12 3.81
CA GLY A 133 9.78 -1.55 2.47
C GLY A 133 8.34 -1.45 1.97
N GLU A 134 8.02 -0.34 1.31
CA GLU A 134 6.77 -0.20 0.57
C GLU A 134 6.86 -0.90 -0.79
N PHE A 135 5.81 -1.63 -1.17
CA PHE A 135 5.76 -2.32 -2.45
C PHE A 135 4.35 -2.67 -2.89
N TRP A 136 4.25 -3.00 -4.18
CA TRP A 136 3.16 -3.70 -4.84
C TRP A 136 3.73 -4.94 -5.52
N LEU A 137 3.21 -6.12 -5.16
CA LEU A 137 3.75 -7.41 -5.60
C LEU A 137 3.63 -7.67 -7.11
N GLY A 138 2.70 -7.00 -7.77
CA GLY A 138 2.39 -7.19 -9.20
C GLY A 138 1.08 -7.93 -9.41
N ASN A 139 0.24 -7.42 -10.30
CA ASN A 139 -1.09 -7.98 -10.59
C ASN A 139 -1.00 -9.41 -11.15
N LYS A 140 0.04 -9.69 -11.95
CA LYS A 140 0.30 -11.01 -12.50
C LYS A 140 0.63 -12.03 -11.42
N ASN A 141 1.44 -11.65 -10.44
CA ASN A 141 1.77 -12.50 -9.30
C ASN A 141 0.52 -12.73 -8.43
N LEU A 142 -0.29 -11.69 -8.21
CA LEU A 142 -1.54 -11.76 -7.45
C LEU A 142 -2.59 -12.65 -8.14
N HIS A 143 -2.66 -12.62 -9.47
CA HIS A 143 -3.49 -13.52 -10.26
C HIS A 143 -3.11 -14.99 -10.01
N TYR A 144 -1.82 -15.36 -10.15
CA TYR A 144 -1.38 -16.73 -9.91
C TYR A 144 -1.60 -17.18 -8.47
N LEU A 145 -1.34 -16.29 -7.50
CA LEU A 145 -1.56 -16.57 -6.08
C LEU A 145 -3.02 -16.85 -5.78
N THR A 146 -3.94 -16.00 -6.23
CA THR A 146 -5.33 -16.08 -5.81
C THR A 146 -6.15 -17.12 -6.57
N ASN A 147 -5.62 -17.68 -7.67
CA ASN A 147 -6.29 -18.70 -8.48
C ASN A 147 -5.78 -20.14 -8.26
N GLN A 148 -4.80 -20.35 -7.38
CA GLN A 148 -4.33 -21.71 -7.04
C GLN A 148 -5.15 -22.40 -5.94
N GLY A 149 -6.10 -21.69 -5.32
CA GLY A 149 -6.89 -22.21 -4.19
C GLY A 149 -7.98 -21.23 -3.75
N ASN A 150 -8.45 -21.39 -2.50
CA ASN A 150 -9.35 -20.44 -1.87
C ASN A 150 -8.54 -19.52 -0.94
N TYR A 151 -8.47 -18.24 -1.30
CA TYR A 151 -7.75 -17.23 -0.54
C TYR A 151 -8.69 -16.27 0.18
N THR A 152 -8.25 -15.83 1.35
CA THR A 152 -8.88 -14.74 2.11
C THR A 152 -7.97 -13.53 2.00
N LEU A 153 -8.55 -12.39 1.63
CA LEU A 153 -7.87 -11.10 1.72
C LEU A 153 -7.99 -10.57 3.14
N ARG A 154 -6.89 -10.06 3.69
CA ARG A 154 -6.88 -9.24 4.90
C ARG A 154 -6.21 -7.91 4.59
N ILE A 155 -6.83 -6.82 5.06
CA ILE A 155 -6.31 -5.46 4.98
C ILE A 155 -6.20 -4.97 6.42
N ASP A 156 -4.99 -4.63 6.86
CA ASP A 156 -4.73 -4.00 8.15
C ASP A 156 -4.43 -2.51 7.93
N LEU A 157 -5.04 -1.66 8.75
CA LEU A 157 -4.96 -0.20 8.69
C LEU A 157 -4.58 0.33 10.06
N THR A 158 -3.72 1.36 10.09
CA THR A 158 -3.35 2.09 11.29
C THR A 158 -3.44 3.58 10.99
N ASP A 159 -4.14 4.37 11.83
CA ASP A 159 -4.17 5.83 11.70
C ASP A 159 -2.94 6.49 12.33
N PHE A 160 -2.86 7.82 12.26
CA PHE A 160 -1.71 8.57 12.77
C PHE A 160 -1.67 8.63 14.30
N GLU A 161 -2.79 8.36 14.95
CA GLU A 161 -2.94 8.24 16.40
C GLU A 161 -2.60 6.83 16.91
N GLY A 162 -2.43 5.86 16.01
CA GLY A 162 -2.03 4.48 16.31
C GLY A 162 -3.19 3.51 16.46
N GLU A 163 -4.43 3.92 16.18
CA GLU A 163 -5.59 3.02 16.22
C GLU A 163 -5.54 2.05 15.04
N ARG A 164 -5.69 0.75 15.36
CA ARG A 164 -5.59 -0.34 14.38
C ARG A 164 -6.96 -0.91 14.06
N ARG A 165 -7.23 -1.10 12.78
CA ARG A 165 -8.45 -1.75 12.27
C ARG A 165 -8.10 -2.73 11.17
N PHE A 166 -8.99 -3.68 10.92
CA PHE A 166 -8.81 -4.62 9.83
C PHE A 166 -10.12 -4.88 9.07
N ALA A 167 -9.97 -5.31 7.83
CA ALA A 167 -11.03 -5.84 6.97
C ALA A 167 -10.57 -7.18 6.39
N GLN A 168 -11.45 -8.18 6.41
CA GLN A 168 -11.23 -9.48 5.80
C GLN A 168 -12.33 -9.78 4.80
N TYR A 169 -11.95 -10.36 3.67
CA TYR A 169 -12.86 -10.77 2.62
C TYR A 169 -12.56 -12.19 2.19
N ALA A 170 -13.55 -13.08 2.32
CA ALA A 170 -13.43 -14.46 1.88
C ALA A 170 -13.34 -14.54 0.34
N ARG A 171 -12.83 -15.66 -0.20
CA ARG A 171 -12.89 -15.98 -1.64
C ARG A 171 -12.33 -14.86 -2.54
N PHE A 172 -11.25 -14.22 -2.12
CA PHE A 172 -10.59 -13.16 -2.88
C PHE A 172 -9.90 -13.73 -4.12
N ARG A 173 -10.16 -13.13 -5.28
CA ARG A 173 -9.57 -13.53 -6.57
C ARG A 173 -9.28 -12.32 -7.44
N VAL A 174 -8.21 -12.43 -8.22
CA VAL A 174 -7.83 -11.48 -9.27
C VAL A 174 -7.73 -12.22 -10.59
N ALA A 175 -8.46 -11.77 -11.60
CA ALA A 175 -8.47 -12.38 -12.94
C ALA A 175 -7.15 -12.14 -13.69
N GLY A 176 -6.99 -12.75 -14.87
CA GLY A 176 -5.81 -12.53 -15.71
C GLY A 176 -5.84 -11.17 -16.42
N GLU A 177 -4.77 -10.87 -17.16
CA GLU A 177 -4.67 -9.62 -17.93
C GLU A 177 -5.76 -9.52 -19.01
N GLU A 178 -6.19 -10.65 -19.57
CA GLU A 178 -7.28 -10.73 -20.56
C GLU A 178 -8.62 -10.23 -20.01
N HIS A 179 -8.75 -10.19 -18.69
CA HIS A 179 -9.89 -9.64 -17.96
C HIS A 179 -9.49 -8.38 -17.16
N SER A 180 -8.41 -7.70 -17.56
CA SER A 180 -7.88 -6.49 -16.91
C SER A 180 -7.72 -6.63 -15.39
N TYR A 181 -7.28 -7.80 -14.92
CA TYR A 181 -7.08 -8.09 -13.50
C TYR A 181 -8.33 -7.83 -12.63
N GLU A 182 -9.52 -8.09 -13.15
CA GLU A 182 -10.79 -7.95 -12.42
C GLU A 182 -10.74 -8.60 -11.03
N MET A 183 -11.15 -7.87 -10.01
CA MET A 183 -11.13 -8.35 -8.62
C MET A 183 -12.51 -8.77 -8.14
N SER A 184 -12.57 -9.92 -7.48
CA SER A 184 -13.77 -10.40 -6.82
C SER A 184 -13.46 -10.82 -5.38
N CYS A 185 -14.44 -10.65 -4.52
CA CYS A 185 -14.38 -11.11 -3.14
C CYS A 185 -15.77 -11.48 -2.62
N GLY A 186 -15.79 -12.29 -1.57
CA GLY A 186 -16.96 -12.80 -0.89
C GLY A 186 -17.31 -11.99 0.35
N GLU A 187 -17.66 -12.70 1.42
CA GLU A 187 -18.17 -12.16 2.67
C GLU A 187 -17.12 -11.32 3.40
N TYR A 188 -17.56 -10.15 3.88
CA TYR A 188 -16.79 -9.26 4.72
C TYR A 188 -16.85 -9.68 6.20
N SER A 189 -15.73 -9.49 6.91
CA SER A 189 -15.70 -9.39 8.37
C SER A 189 -14.58 -8.44 8.82
N GLY A 190 -14.72 -7.81 9.99
CA GLY A 190 -13.68 -6.93 10.53
C GLY A 190 -14.22 -5.71 11.26
N THR A 191 -13.33 -4.76 11.52
CA THR A 191 -13.59 -3.54 12.31
C THR A 191 -13.38 -2.24 11.52
N ALA A 192 -12.83 -2.33 10.30
CA ALA A 192 -12.55 -1.16 9.45
C ALA A 192 -13.76 -0.63 8.67
N GLY A 193 -14.88 -1.36 8.64
CA GLY A 193 -15.99 -1.12 7.71
C GLY A 193 -15.79 -1.85 6.37
N ASP A 194 -16.88 -2.08 5.64
CA ASP A 194 -16.91 -2.82 4.38
C ASP A 194 -16.84 -1.88 3.17
N SER A 195 -15.66 -1.29 2.95
CA SER A 195 -15.46 -0.34 1.85
C SER A 195 -15.39 -1.02 0.48
N LEU A 196 -14.90 -2.26 0.36
CA LEU A 196 -14.76 -2.91 -0.95
C LEU A 196 -16.12 -3.26 -1.55
N THR A 197 -17.14 -3.59 -0.76
CA THR A 197 -18.47 -3.91 -1.29
C THR A 197 -19.45 -2.74 -1.27
N GLY A 198 -19.04 -1.58 -0.75
CA GLY A 198 -19.94 -0.46 -0.46
C GLY A 198 -21.01 -0.82 0.58
N GLY A 199 -20.80 -1.87 1.39
CA GLY A 199 -21.79 -2.43 2.30
C GLY A 199 -22.18 -1.52 3.48
N PHE A 200 -21.40 -0.45 3.72
CA PHE A 200 -21.64 0.51 4.79
C PHE A 200 -22.73 1.54 4.46
N HIS A 201 -23.02 1.81 3.18
CA HIS A 201 -24.07 2.76 2.79
C HIS A 201 -24.77 2.37 1.47
N PRO A 202 -26.06 1.99 1.50
CA PRO A 202 -26.77 1.53 0.30
C PRO A 202 -26.80 2.54 -0.85
N GLU A 203 -26.81 3.84 -0.54
CA GLU A 203 -26.93 4.91 -1.54
C GLU A 203 -25.66 5.10 -2.39
N VAL A 204 -24.49 4.71 -1.86
CA VAL A 204 -23.21 4.84 -2.56
C VAL A 204 -22.76 3.56 -3.23
N LYS A 205 -23.37 2.42 -2.86
CA LYS A 205 -22.94 1.09 -3.28
C LYS A 205 -22.78 0.96 -4.79
N TRP A 206 -23.65 1.58 -5.59
CA TRP A 206 -23.59 1.43 -7.05
C TRP A 206 -22.32 2.03 -7.68
N TRP A 207 -21.70 3.04 -7.06
CA TRP A 207 -20.44 3.65 -7.53
C TRP A 207 -19.23 3.32 -6.66
N ALA A 208 -19.43 2.91 -5.41
CA ALA A 208 -18.36 2.58 -4.46
C ALA A 208 -18.07 1.07 -4.33
N ASP A 209 -18.90 0.18 -4.91
CA ASP A 209 -18.61 -1.26 -4.90
C ASP A 209 -17.45 -1.54 -5.86
N HIS A 210 -16.33 -2.01 -5.31
CA HIS A 210 -15.14 -2.37 -6.05
C HIS A 210 -15.21 -3.81 -6.58
N ARG A 211 -16.15 -4.64 -6.12
CA ARG A 211 -16.24 -6.03 -6.57
C ARG A 211 -16.66 -6.12 -8.04
N GLY A 212 -15.98 -6.97 -8.78
CA GLY A 212 -16.14 -7.12 -10.21
C GLY A 212 -15.54 -5.97 -11.01
N MET A 213 -14.85 -5.02 -10.36
CA MET A 213 -14.18 -3.93 -11.07
C MET A 213 -12.85 -4.40 -11.64
N LYS A 214 -12.53 -3.87 -12.82
CA LYS A 214 -11.25 -4.05 -13.49
C LYS A 214 -10.21 -3.13 -12.87
N PHE A 215 -8.95 -3.51 -13.01
CA PHE A 215 -7.86 -2.65 -12.58
C PHE A 215 -7.68 -1.52 -13.60
N SER A 216 -7.42 -0.30 -13.13
CA SER A 216 -7.14 0.87 -13.96
C SER A 216 -5.83 1.52 -13.51
N THR A 217 -5.09 2.09 -14.46
CA THR A 217 -3.96 2.99 -14.25
C THR A 217 -4.15 4.22 -15.13
N ARG A 218 -3.41 5.30 -14.88
CA ARG A 218 -3.54 6.55 -15.66
C ARG A 218 -3.37 6.38 -17.17
N ASP A 219 -2.65 5.35 -17.62
CA ASP A 219 -2.42 5.02 -19.03
C ASP A 219 -3.31 3.88 -19.56
N ARG A 220 -4.12 3.25 -18.70
CA ARG A 220 -5.06 2.19 -19.08
C ARG A 220 -6.32 2.28 -18.21
N ASP A 221 -7.28 3.02 -18.74
CA ASP A 221 -8.58 3.23 -18.12
C ASP A 221 -9.51 2.04 -18.39
N ASN A 222 -9.95 1.38 -17.31
CA ASN A 222 -10.94 0.32 -17.32
C ASN A 222 -12.04 0.56 -16.25
N ASP A 223 -12.19 1.78 -15.75
CA ASP A 223 -13.19 2.10 -14.74
C ASP A 223 -14.57 2.41 -15.38
N ASN A 224 -15.58 2.73 -14.57
CA ASN A 224 -16.95 3.00 -15.03
C ASN A 224 -17.29 4.50 -15.02
N TYR A 225 -16.28 5.37 -14.94
CA TYR A 225 -16.42 6.81 -14.96
C TYR A 225 -16.21 7.36 -16.38
N GLU A 226 -16.69 8.59 -16.63
CA GLU A 226 -16.46 9.25 -17.93
C GLU A 226 -15.07 9.90 -18.02
N GLY A 227 -14.48 10.22 -16.86
CA GLY A 227 -13.06 10.57 -16.73
C GLY A 227 -12.23 9.33 -16.39
N ASN A 228 -11.00 9.54 -15.91
CA ASN A 228 -10.09 8.46 -15.53
C ASN A 228 -9.79 8.58 -14.03
N CYS A 229 -10.41 7.74 -13.21
CA CYS A 229 -10.22 7.76 -11.76
C CYS A 229 -8.74 7.54 -11.39
N ALA A 230 -8.02 6.70 -12.13
CA ALA A 230 -6.62 6.42 -11.87
C ALA A 230 -5.70 7.64 -12.14
N GLU A 231 -6.06 8.48 -13.11
CA GLU A 231 -5.36 9.75 -13.35
C GLU A 231 -5.68 10.81 -12.28
N GLU A 232 -6.94 10.91 -11.88
CA GLU A 232 -7.40 11.89 -10.87
C GLU A 232 -6.85 11.55 -9.47
N GLU A 233 -6.93 10.28 -9.07
CA GLU A 233 -6.48 9.76 -7.76
C GLU A 233 -4.98 9.44 -7.73
N LYS A 234 -4.30 9.47 -8.88
CA LYS A 234 -2.84 9.23 -9.02
C LYS A 234 -2.40 7.90 -8.45
N ALA A 235 -3.13 6.84 -8.79
CA ALA A 235 -2.83 5.48 -8.37
C ALA A 235 -3.37 4.47 -9.38
N GLY A 236 -2.86 3.24 -9.32
CA GLY A 236 -3.52 2.08 -9.91
C GLY A 236 -4.39 1.36 -8.89
N TRP A 237 -5.64 1.08 -9.24
CA TRP A 237 -6.59 0.39 -8.36
C TRP A 237 -7.75 -0.22 -9.15
N TRP A 238 -8.58 -1.02 -8.46
CA TRP A 238 -9.89 -1.45 -8.94
C TRP A 238 -10.92 -0.33 -8.77
N PHE A 239 -10.77 0.75 -9.54
CA PHE A 239 -11.70 1.89 -9.48
C PHE A 239 -13.07 1.54 -10.07
N ASN A 240 -14.11 2.26 -9.63
CA ASN A 240 -15.46 2.15 -10.16
C ASN A 240 -15.92 3.49 -10.73
N ARG A 241 -16.64 4.32 -9.97
CA ARG A 241 -17.12 5.63 -10.43
C ARG A 241 -17.03 6.69 -9.33
#